data_AF-A0A832C5Q1-F1
#
_entry.id   AF-A0A832C5Q1-F1
#
_cell.length_a   1.000
_cell.length_b   1.000
_cell.length_c   1.000
_cell.angle_alpha   90.00
_cell.angle_beta   90.00
_cell.angle_gamma   90.00
#
_symmetry.space_group_name_H-M   'P 1'
#
loop_
_entity.id
_entity.type
_entity.pdbx_description
1 polymer ?
#
loop_
_entity_poly.entity_id
_entity_poly.type
_entity_poly.pdbx_seq_one_letter_code
_entity_poly.pdbx_strand_id
1 'polypeptide(L)'
;MGRYRLVDLSVNIVDNPPGSFIQSKITYITHEESARTRGKAWQVSENVFPEGRFAAEEILVVSTHAGTHMDAPWHYGPFSEGKPAKTIDQIPLEWRYGDGVVLDFTHKQAGEVILKEEVEAA
;
A
#
# COMPACT_ATOMS: atom_id res chain seq x y z
N MET A 1 -10.13 -26.36 -12.23
CA MET A 1 -9.83 -25.25 -11.30
C MET A 1 -8.58 -25.64 -10.50
N GLY A 2 -7.42 -24.97 -10.55
CA GLY A 2 -6.92 -23.86 -11.38
C GLY A 2 -5.38 -23.96 -11.38
N ARG A 3 -4.73 -23.58 -12.50
CA ARG A 3 -3.31 -23.87 -12.81
C ARG A 3 -2.28 -23.07 -11.97
N TYR A 4 -2.74 -22.13 -11.13
CA TYR A 4 -1.91 -21.22 -10.35
C TYR A 4 -2.52 -20.95 -8.97
N ARG A 5 -1.65 -20.68 -7.99
CA ARG A 5 -2.01 -20.21 -6.64
C ARG A 5 -1.58 -18.75 -6.51
N LEU A 6 -2.53 -17.88 -6.15
CA LEU A 6 -2.23 -16.48 -5.81
C LEU A 6 -1.89 -16.41 -4.31
N VAL A 7 -0.80 -15.73 -3.98
CA VAL A 7 -0.35 -15.48 -2.61
C VAL A 7 -0.24 -13.98 -2.42
N ASP A 8 -0.89 -13.46 -1.38
CA ASP A 8 -0.80 -12.06 -1.00
C ASP A 8 0.47 -11.84 -0.16
N LEU A 9 1.32 -10.91 -0.60
CA LEU A 9 2.55 -10.50 0.10
C LEU A 9 2.42 -9.11 0.75
N SER A 10 1.21 -8.54 0.75
CA SER A 10 0.94 -7.23 1.32
C SER A 10 0.60 -7.30 2.81
N VAL A 11 0.92 -6.21 3.52
CA VAL A 11 0.39 -5.95 4.86
C VAL A 11 -0.74 -4.94 4.78
N ASN A 12 -1.68 -5.00 5.72
CA ASN A 12 -2.78 -4.05 5.81
C ASN A 12 -2.25 -2.62 6.08
N ILE A 13 -2.82 -1.65 5.39
CA ILE A 13 -2.72 -0.25 5.81
C ILE A 13 -3.64 -0.08 7.02
N VAL A 14 -3.10 0.44 8.11
CA VAL A 14 -3.83 0.66 9.36
C VAL A 14 -3.76 2.11 9.78
N ASP A 15 -4.69 2.55 10.64
CA ASP A 15 -4.65 3.88 11.22
C ASP A 15 -3.52 3.98 12.26
N ASN A 16 -2.61 4.95 12.10
CA ASN A 16 -1.46 5.22 12.96
C ASN A 16 -0.72 3.96 13.47
N PRO A 17 -0.05 3.20 12.58
CA PRO A 17 0.58 1.94 12.93
C PRO A 17 1.58 2.09 14.10
N PRO A 18 1.44 1.28 15.18
CA PRO A 18 2.31 1.37 16.35
C PRO A 18 3.79 1.15 15.98
N GLY A 19 4.67 2.03 16.45
CA GLY A 19 6.12 1.91 16.22
C GLY A 19 6.59 2.24 14.80
N SER A 20 5.69 2.61 13.88
CA SER A 20 6.05 3.07 12.55
C SER A 20 6.46 4.54 12.56
N PHE A 21 7.53 4.90 11.84
CA PHE A 21 7.85 6.31 11.56
C PHE A 21 6.92 6.92 10.51
N ILE A 22 6.23 6.08 9.74
CA ILE A 22 5.32 6.48 8.68
C ILE A 22 3.90 6.29 9.18
N GLN A 23 3.25 7.41 9.45
CA GLN A 23 1.88 7.45 9.94
C GLN A 23 0.89 7.52 8.77
N SER A 24 -0.26 6.90 8.96
CA SER A 24 -1.39 6.87 8.03
C SER A 24 -2.64 7.22 8.80
N LYS A 25 -3.54 8.00 8.18
CA LYS A 25 -4.84 8.34 8.75
C LYS A 25 -5.96 7.69 7.96
N ILE A 26 -6.82 6.94 8.63
CA ILE A 26 -8.05 6.38 8.05
C ILE A 26 -9.26 7.03 8.71
N THR A 27 -10.09 7.69 7.91
CA THR A 27 -11.37 8.25 8.37
C THR A 27 -12.50 7.38 7.82
N TYR A 28 -13.20 6.68 8.71
CA TYR A 28 -14.34 5.86 8.36
C TYR A 28 -15.61 6.69 8.32
N ILE A 29 -16.41 6.52 7.28
CA ILE A 29 -17.70 7.17 7.10
C ILE A 29 -18.76 6.06 7.04
N THR A 30 -19.64 6.04 8.03
CA THR A 30 -20.69 5.02 8.16
C THR A 30 -21.80 5.18 7.11
N HIS A 31 -22.67 4.18 7.02
CA HIS A 31 -23.84 4.20 6.14
C HIS A 31 -24.81 5.35 6.49
N GLU A 32 -24.99 5.62 7.78
CA GLU A 32 -25.88 6.66 8.29
C GLU A 32 -25.26 8.07 8.12
N GLU A 33 -23.96 8.20 8.35
CA GLU A 33 -23.23 9.46 8.13
C GLU A 33 -23.20 9.83 6.65
N SER A 34 -22.90 8.86 5.78
CA SER A 34 -22.89 9.08 4.33
C SER A 34 -24.28 9.43 3.80
N ALA A 35 -25.35 8.79 4.28
CA ALA A 35 -26.73 9.15 3.91
C ALA A 35 -27.03 10.61 4.27
N ARG A 36 -26.63 11.04 5.47
CA ARG A 36 -26.84 12.42 5.93
C ARG A 36 -26.04 13.43 5.11
N THR A 37 -24.76 13.18 4.87
CA THR A 37 -23.91 14.10 4.08
C THR A 37 -24.36 14.15 2.64
N ARG A 38 -24.73 13.01 2.03
CA ARG A 38 -25.25 12.99 0.67
C ARG A 38 -26.62 13.61 0.52
N GLY A 39 -27.54 13.36 1.45
CA GLY A 39 -28.85 14.00 1.48
C GLY A 39 -28.73 15.52 1.49
N LYS A 40 -27.87 16.07 2.35
CA LYS A 40 -27.54 17.50 2.36
C LYS A 40 -26.97 17.98 1.03
N ALA A 41 -25.99 17.27 0.47
CA ALA A 41 -25.36 17.66 -0.79
C ALA A 41 -26.32 17.63 -1.99
N TRP A 42 -27.29 16.72 -1.98
CA TRP A 42 -28.30 16.57 -3.03
C TRP A 42 -29.60 17.32 -2.74
N GLN A 43 -29.71 18.00 -1.60
CA GLN A 43 -30.93 18.70 -1.16
C GLN A 43 -32.15 17.76 -1.10
N VAL A 44 -31.92 16.51 -0.70
CA VAL A 44 -32.95 15.50 -0.47
C VAL A 44 -32.95 15.05 0.98
N SER A 45 -34.11 14.64 1.46
CA SER A 45 -34.25 14.12 2.82
C SER A 45 -33.57 12.75 2.95
N GLU A 46 -32.96 12.44 4.10
CA GLU A 46 -32.23 11.18 4.29
C GLU A 46 -33.11 9.92 4.15
N ASN A 47 -34.42 10.07 4.34
CA ASN A 47 -35.45 9.04 4.14
C ASN A 47 -35.72 8.71 2.66
N VAL A 48 -35.06 9.37 1.69
CA VAL A 48 -35.00 8.84 0.31
C VAL A 48 -34.03 7.66 0.20
N PHE A 49 -33.12 7.53 1.16
CA PHE A 49 -32.23 6.38 1.24
C PHE A 49 -32.96 5.21 1.92
N PRO A 50 -32.91 3.99 1.34
CA PRO A 50 -33.46 2.81 1.98
C PRO A 50 -32.92 2.66 3.41
N GLU A 51 -33.82 2.54 4.38
CA GLU A 51 -33.49 2.45 5.81
C GLU A 51 -32.64 3.62 6.35
N GLY A 52 -32.60 4.76 5.66
CA GLY A 52 -31.76 5.90 6.04
C GLY A 52 -30.25 5.65 5.84
N ARG A 53 -29.87 4.71 4.97
CA ARG A 53 -28.48 4.27 4.76
C ARG A 53 -28.00 4.51 3.33
N PHE A 54 -26.76 4.97 3.21
CA PHE A 54 -26.08 5.12 1.93
C PHE A 54 -24.72 4.39 1.95
N ALA A 55 -23.86 4.61 0.96
CA ALA A 55 -22.58 3.91 0.83
C ALA A 55 -21.61 4.31 1.95
N ALA A 56 -21.18 3.32 2.75
CA ALA A 56 -20.05 3.51 3.65
C ALA A 56 -18.76 3.65 2.82
N GLU A 57 -17.86 4.50 3.29
CA GLU A 57 -16.60 4.78 2.61
C GLU A 57 -15.50 5.10 3.62
N GLU A 58 -14.26 5.09 3.14
CA GLU A 58 -13.08 5.39 3.92
C GLU A 58 -12.25 6.42 3.19
N ILE A 59 -11.75 7.42 3.92
CA ILE A 59 -10.80 8.40 3.41
C ILE A 59 -9.44 8.09 4.01
N LEU A 60 -8.50 7.76 3.15
CA LEU A 60 -7.12 7.46 3.52
C LEU A 60 -6.22 8.66 3.21
N VAL A 61 -5.45 9.10 4.20
CA VAL A 61 -4.33 10.02 4.02
C VAL A 61 -3.05 9.27 4.37
N VAL A 62 -2.24 8.99 3.35
CA VAL A 62 -1.08 8.09 3.46
C VAL A 62 0.14 8.67 2.74
N SER A 63 1.32 8.28 3.22
CA SER A 63 2.57 8.43 2.47
C SER A 63 2.70 7.33 1.42
N THR A 64 3.42 7.59 0.33
CA THR A 64 3.81 6.57 -0.66
C THR A 64 4.70 5.47 -0.08
N HIS A 65 5.24 5.67 1.13
CA HIS A 65 6.06 4.71 1.86
C HIS A 65 5.29 3.96 2.95
N ALA A 66 3.96 4.13 3.05
CA ALA A 66 3.15 3.44 4.06
C ALA A 66 2.89 1.96 3.68
N GLY A 67 3.06 1.04 4.64
CA GLY A 67 2.78 -0.39 4.43
C GLY A 67 3.73 -1.05 3.43
N THR A 68 3.24 -2.09 2.73
CA THR A 68 3.95 -2.69 1.59
C THR A 68 3.98 -1.70 0.43
N HIS A 69 5.16 -1.25 0.04
CA HIS A 69 5.34 -0.18 -0.96
C HIS A 69 6.51 -0.46 -1.90
N MET A 70 6.74 0.47 -2.84
CA MET A 70 7.82 0.39 -3.82
C MET A 70 8.53 1.75 -3.91
N ASP A 71 9.85 1.73 -3.72
CA ASP A 71 10.70 2.92 -3.87
C ASP A 71 11.23 3.03 -5.31
N ALA A 72 10.93 4.14 -5.97
CA ALA A 72 11.52 4.48 -7.26
C ALA A 72 12.94 5.07 -7.07
N PRO A 73 13.83 5.03 -8.08
CA PRO A 73 15.17 5.62 -7.98
C PRO A 73 15.18 7.08 -7.50
N TRP A 74 14.16 7.86 -7.88
CA TRP A 74 13.97 9.25 -7.41
C TRP A 74 13.95 9.39 -5.88
N HIS A 75 13.52 8.37 -5.13
CA HIS A 75 13.55 8.36 -3.68
C HIS A 75 14.97 8.56 -3.12
N TYR A 76 15.98 7.98 -3.78
CA TYR A 76 17.37 8.02 -3.33
C TYR A 76 18.15 9.22 -3.85
N GLY A 77 17.72 9.82 -4.96
CA GLY A 77 18.36 11.02 -5.48
C GLY A 77 17.83 11.47 -6.85
N PRO A 78 18.18 12.70 -7.27
CA PRO A 78 17.69 13.28 -8.52
C PRO A 78 18.30 12.65 -9.78
N PHE A 79 19.42 11.93 -9.64
CA PHE A 79 20.10 11.23 -10.74
C PHE A 79 20.34 9.76 -10.39
N SER A 80 20.19 8.89 -11.39
CA SER A 80 20.50 7.46 -11.32
C SER A 80 21.17 7.07 -12.64
N GLU A 81 22.28 6.31 -12.56
CA GLU A 81 23.07 5.91 -13.74
C GLU A 81 23.50 7.09 -14.64
N GLY A 82 23.77 8.26 -14.05
CA GLY A 82 24.17 9.47 -14.79
C GLY A 82 23.03 10.17 -15.55
N LYS A 83 21.77 9.75 -15.35
CA LYS A 83 20.56 10.34 -15.97
C LYS A 83 19.60 10.81 -14.88
N PRO A 84 18.61 11.68 -15.19
CA PRO A 84 17.54 11.99 -14.25
C PRO A 84 16.89 10.71 -13.72
N ALA A 85 16.73 10.60 -12.40
CA ALA A 85 16.18 9.42 -11.77
C ALA A 85 14.67 9.29 -12.10
N LYS A 86 14.23 8.06 -12.37
CA LYS A 86 12.83 7.79 -12.69
C LYS A 86 11.94 7.97 -11.47
N THR A 87 10.81 8.66 -11.65
CA THR A 87 9.68 8.65 -10.70
C THR A 87 8.86 7.38 -10.87
N ILE A 88 7.99 7.07 -9.90
CA ILE A 88 7.26 5.77 -9.87
C ILE A 88 6.37 5.54 -11.11
N ASP A 89 5.79 6.62 -11.66
CA ASP A 89 4.96 6.60 -12.87
C ASP A 89 5.76 6.34 -14.16
N GLN A 90 7.09 6.45 -14.11
CA GLN A 90 8.01 6.19 -15.23
C GLN A 90 8.62 4.78 -15.18
N ILE A 91 8.33 4.00 -14.13
CA ILE A 91 8.83 2.63 -13.99
C ILE A 91 8.10 1.70 -14.97
N PRO A 92 8.83 0.99 -15.85
CA PRO A 92 8.22 0.08 -16.81
C PRO A 92 7.44 -1.05 -16.11
N LEU A 93 6.41 -1.57 -16.78
CA LEU A 93 5.55 -2.61 -16.20
C LEU A 93 6.27 -3.96 -16.10
N GLU A 94 7.13 -4.26 -17.06
CA GLU A 94 7.92 -5.49 -17.11
C GLU A 94 8.90 -5.64 -15.93
N TRP A 95 9.25 -4.54 -15.24
CA TRP A 95 10.03 -4.61 -13.99
C TRP A 95 9.18 -5.01 -12.78
N ARG A 96 7.85 -4.94 -12.89
CA ARG A 96 6.89 -5.15 -11.79
C ARG A 96 6.10 -6.46 -11.93
N TYR A 97 6.38 -7.22 -12.99
CA TYR A 97 5.73 -8.50 -13.25
C TYR A 97 6.75 -9.46 -13.91
N GLY A 98 7.20 -10.45 -13.14
CA GLY A 98 8.18 -11.43 -13.57
C GLY A 98 8.40 -12.50 -12.51
N ASP A 99 9.34 -13.40 -12.76
CA ASP A 99 9.69 -14.45 -11.81
C ASP A 99 10.38 -13.86 -10.58
N GLY A 100 9.95 -14.30 -9.40
CA GLY A 100 10.57 -13.96 -8.12
C GLY A 100 11.29 -15.17 -7.53
N VAL A 101 12.34 -14.90 -6.75
CA VAL A 101 13.04 -15.92 -5.94
C VAL A 101 12.88 -15.59 -4.46
N VAL A 102 12.80 -16.62 -3.61
CA VAL A 102 12.75 -16.48 -2.15
C VAL A 102 14.03 -17.09 -1.59
N LEU A 103 14.87 -16.25 -0.99
CA LEU A 103 16.04 -16.69 -0.23
C LEU A 103 15.68 -16.64 1.26
N ASP A 104 15.70 -17.79 1.93
CA ASP A 104 15.24 -17.92 3.31
C ASP A 104 16.38 -17.68 4.32
N PHE A 105 16.37 -16.50 4.94
CA PHE A 105 17.31 -16.12 6.00
C PHE A 105 16.65 -16.03 7.39
N THR A 106 15.50 -16.70 7.60
CA THR A 106 14.75 -16.65 8.88
C THR A 106 15.52 -17.17 10.09
N HIS A 107 16.64 -17.88 9.87
CA HIS A 107 17.54 -18.36 10.91
C HIS A 107 18.48 -17.28 11.49
N LYS A 108 18.61 -16.11 10.83
CA LYS A 108 19.48 -15.01 11.28
C LYS A 108 18.79 -14.14 12.34
N GLN A 109 19.58 -13.54 13.22
CA GLN A 109 19.10 -12.63 14.26
C GLN A 109 18.98 -11.18 13.76
N ALA A 110 18.21 -10.37 14.49
CA ALA A 110 18.07 -8.94 14.17
C ALA A 110 19.42 -8.22 14.20
N GLY A 111 19.74 -7.51 13.11
CA GLY A 111 21.02 -6.78 12.96
C GLY A 111 22.16 -7.62 12.39
N GLU A 112 21.98 -8.93 12.20
CA GLU A 112 22.97 -9.74 11.47
C GLU A 112 22.95 -9.39 9.98
N VAL A 113 24.15 -9.21 9.42
CA VAL A 113 24.32 -8.89 8.00
C VAL A 113 24.15 -10.17 7.17
N ILE A 114 23.41 -10.07 6.06
CA ILE A 114 23.37 -11.09 5.02
C ILE A 114 24.57 -10.86 4.10
N LEU A 115 25.51 -11.79 4.09
CA LEU A 115 26.74 -11.69 3.30
C LEU A 115 26.54 -12.18 1.87
N LYS A 116 27.43 -11.73 0.96
CA LYS A 116 27.41 -12.13 -0.45
C LYS A 116 27.48 -13.65 -0.59
N GLU A 117 28.36 -14.29 0.15
CA GLU A 117 28.58 -15.74 0.08
C GLU A 117 27.35 -16.52 0.54
N GLU A 118 26.57 -15.97 1.47
CA GLU A 118 25.30 -16.57 1.93
C GLU A 118 24.20 -16.44 0.89
N VAL A 119 24.16 -15.33 0.15
CA VAL A 119 23.25 -15.14 -1.00
C VAL A 119 23.59 -16.08 -2.14
N GLU A 120 24.88 -16.25 -2.45
CA GLU A 120 25.35 -17.16 -3.51
C GLU A 120 25.11 -18.65 -3.18
N ALA A 121 25.02 -19.00 -1.89
CA ALA A 121 24.80 -20.37 -1.42
C ALA A 121 23.31 -20.74 -1.21
N ALA A 122 22.40 -19.76 -1.27
CA ALA A 122 20.98 -19.93 -0.98
C ALA A 122 20.17 -20.54 -2.15
#